data_AF-A0A1H6QIP3-F1
#
_entry.id   AF-A0A1H6QIP3-F1
#
_cell.length_a   1.000
_cell.length_b   1.000
_cell.length_c   1.000
_cell.angle_alpha   90.00
_cell.angle_beta   90.00
_cell.angle_gamma   90.00
#
_symmetry.space_group_name_H-M   'P 1'
#
loop_
_entity.id
_entity.type
_entity.pdbx_description
1 polymer ?
#
loop_
_entity_poly.entity_id
_entity_poly.type
_entity_poly.pdbx_seq_one_letter_code
_entity_poly.pdbx_strand_id
1 'polypeptide(L)'
;MSSDQSGDMQTSPPAPAPRSAEAIEKDFLDLMMSGIPADVARDKFERLWDETNALAASWMMTDQGRPYIALLKRMHSAFAGRYPNDAG
;
A
#
# COMPACT_ATOMS: atom_id res chain seq x y z
N MET A 1 -26.89 34.68 32.02
CA MET A 1 -25.75 33.86 31.56
C MET A 1 -26.26 32.44 31.40
N SER A 2 -26.08 31.85 30.22
CA SER A 2 -25.81 30.42 30.01
C SER A 2 -25.82 30.18 28.50
N SER A 3 -24.63 30.17 27.93
CA SER A 3 -24.37 29.70 26.58
C SER A 3 -24.42 28.18 26.62
N ASP A 4 -25.41 27.56 25.99
CA ASP A 4 -25.37 26.12 25.71
C ASP A 4 -24.62 25.94 24.39
N GLN A 5 -23.33 25.64 24.52
CA GLN A 5 -22.43 25.32 23.43
C GLN A 5 -22.74 23.88 23.00
N SER A 6 -23.69 23.71 22.08
CA SER A 6 -23.93 22.43 21.43
C SER A 6 -22.70 22.11 20.58
N GLY A 7 -21.83 21.27 21.13
CA GLY A 7 -20.66 20.76 20.43
C GLY A 7 -21.09 19.93 19.24
N ASP A 8 -20.75 20.39 18.04
CA ASP A 8 -20.68 19.57 16.83
C ASP A 8 -19.81 18.34 17.14
N MET A 9 -20.46 17.20 17.42
CA MET A 9 -19.83 15.89 17.33
C MET A 9 -19.50 15.67 15.87
N GLN A 10 -18.35 16.17 15.44
CA GLN A 10 -17.77 15.91 14.14
C GLN A 10 -17.38 14.43 14.09
N THR A 11 -18.35 13.57 13.80
CA THR A 11 -18.14 12.17 13.46
C THR A 11 -17.27 12.15 12.20
N SER A 12 -15.97 11.93 12.40
CA SER A 12 -15.09 11.64 11.28
C SER A 12 -15.65 10.43 10.54
N PRO A 13 -15.75 10.46 9.19
CA PRO A 13 -16.25 9.31 8.45
C PRO A 13 -15.39 8.09 8.78
N PRO A 14 -15.98 6.88 8.83
CA PRO A 14 -15.23 5.66 9.10
C PRO A 14 -14.07 5.56 8.12
N ALA A 15 -12.88 5.24 8.63
CA ALA A 15 -11.73 5.00 7.78
C ALA A 15 -12.10 3.93 6.74
N PRO A 16 -11.80 4.14 5.45
CA PRO A 16 -12.08 3.13 4.43
C PRO A 16 -11.45 1.80 4.83
N ALA A 17 -12.14 0.71 4.54
CA ALA A 17 -11.66 -0.62 4.87
C ALA A 17 -10.27 -0.86 4.25
N PRO A 18 -9.36 -1.55 4.96
CA PRO A 18 -8.04 -1.87 4.41
C PRO A 18 -8.20 -2.63 3.10
N ARG A 19 -7.43 -2.24 2.08
CA ARG A 19 -7.46 -2.91 0.78
C ARG A 19 -6.98 -4.34 0.92
N SER A 20 -7.55 -5.25 0.13
CA SER A 20 -7.10 -6.64 0.10
C SER A 20 -5.76 -6.76 -0.64
N ALA A 21 -5.00 -7.82 -0.35
CA ALA A 21 -3.72 -8.08 -1.02
C ALA A 21 -3.91 -8.23 -2.54
N GLU A 22 -5.02 -8.80 -3.00
CA GLU A 22 -5.32 -8.99 -4.43
C GLU A 22 -5.53 -7.66 -5.15
N ALA A 23 -6.15 -6.68 -4.49
CA ALA A 23 -6.35 -5.35 -5.07
C ALA A 23 -5.01 -4.62 -5.25
N ILE A 24 -4.12 -4.73 -4.25
CA ILE A 24 -2.78 -4.14 -4.33
C ILE A 24 -1.92 -4.85 -5.37
N GLU A 25 -2.01 -6.19 -5.45
CA GLU A 25 -1.32 -6.99 -6.45
C GLU A 25 -1.72 -6.60 -7.87
N LYS A 26 -3.00 -6.35 -8.12
CA LYS A 26 -3.49 -5.87 -9.41
C LYS A 26 -2.81 -4.55 -9.80
N ASP A 27 -2.82 -3.56 -8.90
CA ASP A 27 -2.20 -2.25 -9.18
C ASP A 27 -0.69 -2.38 -9.42
N PHE A 28 -0.03 -3.30 -8.72
CA PHE A 28 1.37 -3.60 -8.95
C PHE A 28 1.60 -4.22 -10.34
N LEU A 29 0.76 -5.16 -10.78
CA LEU A 29 0.86 -5.74 -12.12
C LEU A 29 0.61 -4.68 -13.21
N ASP A 30 -0.39 -3.82 -13.00
CA ASP A 30 -0.67 -2.70 -13.91
C ASP A 30 0.53 -1.74 -14.00
N LEU A 31 1.18 -1.45 -12.88
CA LEU A 31 2.45 -0.70 -12.84
C LEU A 31 3.54 -1.39 -13.68
N MET A 32 3.72 -2.70 -13.50
CA MET A 32 4.76 -3.47 -14.21
C MET A 32 4.53 -3.54 -15.73
N MET A 33 3.27 -3.50 -16.16
CA MET A 33 2.87 -3.50 -17.58
C MET A 33 2.84 -2.10 -18.20
N SER A 34 2.82 -1.03 -17.40
CA SER A 34 2.64 0.34 -17.88
C SER A 34 3.76 0.87 -18.79
N GLY A 35 4.96 0.27 -18.74
CA GLY A 35 6.11 0.67 -19.55
C GLY A 35 6.66 2.06 -19.22
N ILE A 36 6.29 2.63 -18.07
CA ILE A 36 6.75 3.95 -17.65
C ILE A 36 8.25 3.95 -17.28
N PRO A 37 8.90 5.13 -17.27
CA PRO A 37 10.30 5.27 -16.86
C PRO A 37 10.58 4.75 -15.45
N ALA A 38 11.82 4.29 -15.23
CA ALA A 38 12.23 3.59 -14.01
C ALA A 38 12.13 4.44 -12.73
N ASP A 39 12.42 5.73 -12.83
CA ASP A 39 12.28 6.73 -11.77
C ASP A 39 10.80 6.86 -11.35
N VAL A 40 9.90 7.04 -12.31
CA VAL A 40 8.46 7.14 -12.05
C VAL A 40 7.90 5.80 -11.54
N ALA A 41 8.41 4.68 -12.05
CA ALA A 41 8.03 3.35 -11.59
C ALA A 41 8.46 3.11 -10.15
N ARG A 42 9.64 3.60 -9.75
CA ARG A 42 10.17 3.48 -8.40
C ARG A 42 9.28 4.20 -7.38
N ASP A 43 8.93 5.46 -7.66
CA ASP A 43 8.05 6.24 -6.78
C ASP A 43 6.69 5.55 -6.55
N LYS A 44 6.13 4.96 -7.62
CA LYS A 44 4.84 4.24 -7.54
C LYS A 44 4.99 2.92 -6.80
N PHE A 45 6.08 2.20 -7.05
CA PHE A 45 6.40 0.96 -6.36
C PHE A 45 6.56 1.18 -4.86
N GLU A 46 7.29 2.23 -4.44
CA GLU A 46 7.49 2.56 -3.03
C GLU A 46 6.17 2.81 -2.30
N ARG A 47 5.22 3.51 -2.94
CA ARG A 47 3.88 3.71 -2.37
C ARG A 47 3.12 2.40 -2.16
N LEU A 48 3.13 1.52 -3.15
CA LEU A 48 2.49 0.20 -3.04
C LEU A 48 3.20 -0.69 -2.00
N TRP A 49 4.53 -0.57 -1.92
CA TRP A 49 5.35 -1.27 -0.95
C TRP A 49 5.00 -0.85 0.48
N ASP A 50 4.99 0.44 0.75
CA ASP A 50 4.69 1.01 2.06
C ASP A 50 3.27 0.67 2.49
N GLU A 51 2.29 0.76 1.59
CA GLU A 51 0.92 0.35 1.88
C GLU A 51 0.83 -1.14 2.24
N THR A 52 1.44 -2.01 1.43
CA THR A 52 1.45 -3.46 1.69
C THR A 52 2.16 -3.78 3.00
N ASN A 53 3.26 -3.10 3.29
CA ASN A 53 4.04 -3.28 4.51
C ASN A 53 3.27 -2.81 5.75
N ALA A 54 2.58 -1.67 5.68
CA ALA A 54 1.73 -1.18 6.74
C ALA A 54 0.58 -2.16 7.04
N LEU A 55 -0.06 -2.72 6.00
CA LEU A 55 -1.09 -3.74 6.16
C LEU A 55 -0.53 -5.04 6.73
N ALA A 56 0.61 -5.52 6.24
CA ALA A 56 1.28 -6.69 6.79
C ALA A 56 1.61 -6.51 8.29
N ALA A 57 2.11 -5.33 8.68
CA ALA A 57 2.41 -4.98 10.06
C ALA A 57 1.16 -4.88 10.93
N SER A 58 0.06 -4.33 10.41
CA SER A 58 -1.21 -4.22 11.14
C SER A 58 -1.81 -5.58 11.50
N TRP A 59 -1.49 -6.62 10.72
CA TRP A 59 -1.93 -8.01 10.92
C TRP A 59 -0.83 -8.91 11.48
N MET A 60 0.26 -8.34 12.01
CA MET A 60 1.36 -9.09 12.58
C MET A 60 0.85 -10.00 13.71
N MET A 61 1.34 -11.24 13.76
CA MET A 61 0.85 -12.33 14.64
C MET A 61 -0.51 -12.94 14.29
N THR A 62 -1.11 -12.58 13.16
CA THR A 62 -2.33 -13.21 12.64
C THR A 62 -2.09 -13.86 11.28
N ASP A 63 -2.89 -14.87 10.95
CA ASP A 63 -2.83 -15.49 9.61
C ASP A 63 -3.27 -14.53 8.50
N GLN A 64 -3.97 -13.44 8.84
CA GLN A 64 -4.39 -12.41 7.88
C GLN A 64 -3.21 -11.59 7.32
N GLY A 65 -2.04 -11.58 7.99
CA GLY A 65 -0.84 -10.91 7.48
C GLY A 65 -0.12 -11.70 6.38
N ARG A 66 -0.33 -13.02 6.29
CA ARG A 66 0.42 -13.90 5.38
C ARG A 66 0.31 -13.50 3.90
N PRO A 67 -0.89 -13.15 3.35
CA PRO A 67 -1.01 -12.73 1.96
C PRO A 67 -0.19 -11.49 1.63
N TYR A 68 -0.17 -10.49 2.52
CA TYR A 68 0.60 -9.25 2.34
C TYR A 68 2.12 -9.51 2.38
N ILE A 69 2.59 -10.36 3.29
CA ILE A 69 4.01 -10.75 3.36
C ILE A 69 4.41 -11.49 2.08
N ALA A 70 3.56 -12.39 1.58
CA ALA A 70 3.81 -13.11 0.34
C ALA A 70 3.83 -12.14 -0.86
N LEU A 71 2.96 -11.14 -0.87
CA LEU A 71 2.92 -10.11 -1.89
C LEU A 71 4.19 -9.24 -1.90
N LEU A 72 4.66 -8.77 -0.74
CA LEU A 72 5.92 -8.01 -0.63
C LEU A 72 7.10 -8.77 -1.28
N LYS A 73 7.22 -10.08 -1.03
CA LYS A 73 8.27 -10.91 -1.63
C LYS A 73 8.17 -10.98 -3.16
N ARG A 74 6.94 -11.11 -3.70
CA ARG A 74 6.70 -11.12 -5.15
C ARG A 74 7.01 -9.76 -5.77
N MET A 75 6.53 -8.69 -5.15
CA MET A 75 6.77 -7.31 -5.58
C MET A 75 8.26 -6.99 -5.67
N HIS A 76 9.03 -7.30 -4.61
CA HIS A 76 10.48 -7.08 -4.59
C HIS A 76 11.20 -7.81 -5.73
N SER A 77 10.93 -9.10 -5.87
CA SER A 77 11.58 -9.96 -6.88
C SER A 77 11.23 -9.51 -8.31
N ALA A 78 9.95 -9.24 -8.57
CA ALA A 78 9.48 -8.85 -9.89
C ALA A 78 10.00 -7.45 -10.28
N PHE A 79 9.95 -6.49 -9.36
CA PHE A 79 10.40 -5.13 -9.64
C PHE A 79 11.91 -5.08 -9.90
N ALA A 80 12.72 -5.76 -9.09
CA ALA A 80 14.17 -5.83 -9.28
C ALA A 80 14.56 -6.50 -10.62
N GLY A 81 13.76 -7.46 -11.11
CA GLY A 81 13.99 -8.08 -12.41
C GLY A 81 13.65 -7.17 -13.61
N ARG A 82 12.68 -6.25 -13.46
CA ARG A 82 12.23 -5.35 -14.54
C ARG A 82 12.97 -4.02 -14.58
N TYR A 83 13.36 -3.52 -13.42
CA TYR A 83 14.07 -2.27 -13.19
C TYR A 83 15.32 -2.57 -12.37
N PRO A 84 16.40 -3.10 -12.99
CA PRO A 84 17.64 -3.33 -12.29
C PRO A 84 18.13 -2.00 -11.71
N ASN A 85 18.71 -2.07 -10.51
CA ASN A 85 19.40 -0.94 -9.91
C ASN A 85 20.71 -0.75 -10.68
N ASP A 86 20.64 -0.15 -11.87
CA ASP A 86 21.85 0.30 -12.56
C ASP A 86 22.45 1.39 -11.67
N ALA A 87 23.46 1.00 -10.90
CA ALA A 87 24.37 1.93 -10.26
C ALA A 87 25.12 2.65 -11.39
N GLY A 88 24.56 3.77 -11.85
CA GLY A 88 25.28 4.77 -12.63
C GLY A 88 26.31 5.49 -11.77
#